data_AF-A0A355B888-F1
#
_entry.id   AF-A0A355B888-F1
#
_cell.length_a   1.000
_cell.length_b   1.000
_cell.length_c   1.000
_cell.angle_alpha   90.00
_cell.angle_beta   90.00
_cell.angle_gamma   90.00
#
_symmetry.space_group_name_H-M   'P 1'
#
loop_
_entity.id
_entity.type
_entity.pdbx_description
1 polymer ?
#
loop_
_entity_poly.entity_id
_entity_poly.type
_entity_poly.pdbx_seq_one_letter_code
_entity_poly.pdbx_strand_id
1 'polypeptide(L)'
;MEQEGQSANGQSSRDRLKISQGEGGKGKTRIRLRPVTLGNIPWGTDAPVDLYLNKGKELSLLFRKSQGLSSDAYEEISKVTDRLYYDKEADVNWQTLVEINLSPILDSPLSTEGKAAVAYSSAARQTQQIFEDFNEEGYATANTTVEAINKLMDEPNAMESFFQLTVHDYYTYTHSVHVYIYSSMLTRAIIGDENDALLKELGVGYLLHDIGKKDIDPAILNKKGKLDDDEWEEIKKHPDTGY
;
A
#
# COMPACT_ATOMS: atom_id res chain seq x y z
N MET A 1 -3.97 3.27 -62.02
CA MET A 1 -5.15 3.60 -61.20
C MET A 1 -4.88 2.98 -59.82
N GLU A 2 -4.06 3.59 -58.97
CA GLU A 2 -4.30 4.83 -58.19
C GLU A 2 -5.58 4.72 -57.33
N GLN A 3 -5.39 4.55 -56.00
CA GLN A 3 -5.55 5.56 -54.92
C GLN A 3 -7.02 5.54 -54.41
N GLU A 4 -7.41 5.67 -53.13
CA GLU A 4 -6.89 6.24 -51.88
C GLU A 4 -7.45 5.37 -50.71
N GLY A 5 -6.93 5.25 -49.49
CA GLY A 5 -6.17 6.20 -48.69
C GLY A 5 -7.08 6.91 -47.69
N GLN A 6 -7.35 6.32 -46.51
CA GLN A 6 -7.70 7.11 -45.31
C GLN A 6 -6.93 6.62 -44.09
N SER A 7 -5.95 7.44 -43.75
CA SER A 7 -5.08 7.41 -42.58
C SER A 7 -5.83 8.01 -41.39
N ALA A 8 -5.93 7.28 -40.28
CA ALA A 8 -6.31 7.86 -38.99
C ALA A 8 -5.03 8.36 -38.29
N ASN A 9 -4.71 9.63 -38.55
CA ASN A 9 -3.60 10.34 -37.92
C ASN A 9 -3.96 10.72 -36.47
N GLY A 10 -2.96 10.74 -35.61
CA GLY A 10 -3.10 10.79 -34.16
C GLY A 10 -3.35 12.17 -33.55
N GLN A 11 -3.72 12.13 -32.27
CA GLN A 11 -3.63 13.23 -31.32
C GLN A 11 -3.62 12.65 -29.90
N SER A 12 -2.46 12.15 -29.46
CA SER A 12 -2.16 11.98 -28.04
C SER A 12 -1.79 13.35 -27.48
N SER A 13 -2.77 14.06 -26.92
CA SER A 13 -2.55 15.30 -26.18
C SER A 13 -1.76 14.99 -24.91
N ARG A 14 -0.46 15.29 -24.94
CA ARG A 14 0.41 15.25 -23.76
C ARG A 14 0.05 16.41 -22.83
N ASP A 15 -0.84 16.16 -21.88
CA ASP A 15 -1.15 17.11 -20.81
C ASP A 15 0.09 17.25 -19.90
N ARG A 16 0.80 18.37 -20.02
CA ARG A 16 1.95 18.71 -19.18
C ARG A 16 1.55 19.78 -18.17
N LEU A 17 1.73 19.50 -16.88
CA LEU A 17 1.48 20.45 -15.80
C LEU A 17 2.82 21.02 -15.31
N LYS A 18 2.92 22.35 -15.27
CA LYS A 18 4.12 23.05 -14.77
C LYS A 18 4.02 23.23 -13.26
N ILE A 19 5.07 22.87 -12.53
CA ILE A 19 5.17 23.06 -11.08
C ILE A 19 5.38 24.55 -10.77
N SER A 20 4.51 25.17 -9.97
CA SER A 20 4.74 26.53 -9.47
C SER A 20 5.54 26.48 -8.15
N GLN A 21 6.81 26.87 -8.21
CA GLN A 21 7.47 27.40 -7.02
C GLN A 21 7.02 28.85 -6.86
N GLY A 22 6.55 29.19 -5.66
CA GLY A 22 5.75 30.38 -5.43
C GLY A 22 6.40 31.67 -5.90
N GLU A 23 5.68 32.42 -6.74
CA GLU A 23 5.52 33.87 -6.66
C GLU A 23 4.37 34.29 -7.61
N GLY A 24 3.62 35.31 -7.20
CA GLY A 24 2.25 35.57 -7.62
C GLY A 24 2.00 35.77 -9.12
N GLY A 25 0.98 35.09 -9.63
CA GLY A 25 0.40 35.31 -10.96
C GLY A 25 -0.92 34.56 -11.10
N LYS A 26 -1.99 35.28 -11.45
CA LYS A 26 -3.40 34.84 -11.47
C LYS A 26 -3.62 33.49 -12.17
N GLY A 27 -4.34 32.57 -11.49
CA GLY A 27 -5.10 31.49 -12.12
C GLY A 27 -4.39 30.17 -12.43
N LYS A 28 -3.40 29.72 -11.64
CA LYS A 28 -2.87 28.35 -11.73
C LYS A 28 -3.15 27.58 -10.44
N THR A 29 -3.96 26.53 -10.54
CA THR A 29 -4.26 25.60 -9.44
C THR A 29 -2.94 25.07 -8.88
N ARG A 30 -2.70 25.31 -7.60
CA ARG A 30 -1.48 24.86 -6.91
C ARG A 30 -1.69 23.41 -6.47
N ILE A 31 -1.37 22.46 -7.35
CA ILE A 31 -1.44 21.02 -7.07
C ILE A 31 -0.50 20.70 -5.90
N ARG A 32 -1.05 20.14 -4.82
CA ARG A 32 -0.26 19.64 -3.68
C ARG A 32 -0.03 18.16 -3.89
N LEU A 33 1.19 17.76 -4.19
CA LEU A 33 1.47 16.37 -4.50
C LEU A 33 1.67 15.51 -3.26
N ARG A 34 1.15 14.30 -3.30
CA ARG A 34 1.47 13.19 -2.38
C ARG A 34 2.35 12.17 -3.11
N PRO A 35 3.52 11.82 -2.59
CA PRO A 35 4.31 10.73 -3.15
C PRO A 35 3.67 9.39 -2.78
N VAL A 36 3.71 8.45 -3.73
CA VAL A 36 3.38 7.04 -3.51
C VAL A 36 4.49 6.17 -4.10
N THR A 37 4.98 5.22 -3.31
CA THR A 37 5.94 4.21 -3.77
C THR A 37 5.26 3.28 -4.76
N LEU A 38 5.96 2.83 -5.80
CA LEU A 38 5.33 1.97 -6.82
C LEU A 38 4.71 0.70 -6.21
N GLY A 39 5.29 0.13 -5.16
CA GLY A 39 4.70 -1.03 -4.48
C GLY A 39 3.30 -0.76 -3.92
N ASN A 40 3.03 0.47 -3.49
CA ASN A 40 1.74 0.83 -2.88
C ASN A 40 0.71 1.27 -3.92
N ILE A 41 1.04 1.20 -5.20
CA ILE A 41 0.10 1.46 -6.28
C ILE A 41 -0.68 0.17 -6.56
N PRO A 42 -2.02 0.25 -6.65
CA PRO A 42 -2.86 -0.90 -6.92
C PRO A 42 -2.73 -1.32 -8.39
N TRP A 43 -1.61 -1.95 -8.76
CA TRP A 43 -1.45 -2.51 -10.09
C TRP A 43 -2.54 -3.56 -10.34
N GLY A 44 -2.76 -3.91 -11.61
CA GLY A 44 -3.95 -4.60 -12.08
C GLY A 44 -5.24 -3.76 -12.08
N THR A 45 -5.39 -2.73 -11.23
CA THR A 45 -6.67 -2.00 -11.09
C THR A 45 -6.76 -0.81 -12.02
N ASP A 46 -7.93 -0.19 -12.06
CA ASP A 46 -8.06 1.18 -12.51
C ASP A 46 -7.39 2.15 -11.53
N ALA A 47 -6.66 3.13 -12.04
CA ALA A 47 -6.01 4.13 -11.22
C ALA A 47 -7.08 4.90 -10.41
N PRO A 48 -7.02 4.90 -9.07
CA PRO A 48 -8.04 5.56 -8.24
C PRO A 48 -8.01 7.09 -8.40
N VAL A 49 -6.87 7.60 -8.85
CA VAL A 49 -6.50 9.01 -8.98
C VAL A 49 -5.60 9.17 -10.21
N ASP A 50 -5.42 10.41 -10.66
CA ASP A 50 -4.36 10.71 -11.63
C ASP A 50 -2.98 10.48 -10.99
N LEU A 51 -2.13 9.72 -11.69
CA LEU A 51 -0.76 9.43 -11.27
C LEU A 51 0.23 10.17 -12.16
N TYR A 52 1.13 10.90 -11.52
CA TYR A 52 2.10 11.78 -12.13
C TYR A 52 3.53 11.32 -11.85
N LEU A 53 4.39 11.46 -12.85
CA LEU A 53 5.83 11.39 -12.71
C LEU A 53 6.39 12.80 -12.51
N ASN A 54 7.16 13.00 -11.44
CA ASN A 54 7.85 14.26 -11.17
C ASN A 54 9.25 14.25 -11.81
N LYS A 55 9.49 15.12 -12.78
CA LYS A 55 10.80 15.31 -13.44
C LYS A 55 11.53 16.56 -12.93
N GLY A 56 11.29 16.94 -11.68
CA GLY A 56 11.89 18.11 -11.02
C GLY A 56 11.19 19.42 -11.33
N LYS A 57 11.21 19.87 -12.60
CA LYS A 57 10.56 21.13 -13.03
C LYS A 57 9.18 20.93 -13.68
N GLU A 58 8.84 19.70 -14.04
CA GLU A 58 7.62 19.35 -14.74
C GLU A 58 6.97 18.10 -14.14
N LEU A 59 5.64 18.08 -14.15
CA LEU A 59 4.84 16.89 -13.88
C LEU A 59 4.35 16.31 -15.21
N SER A 60 4.60 15.02 -15.41
CA SER A 60 4.06 14.26 -16.53
C SER A 60 2.95 13.35 -16.00
N LEU A 61 1.72 13.53 -16.46
CA LEU A 61 0.64 12.59 -16.21
C LEU A 61 0.98 11.23 -16.87
N LEU A 62 1.04 10.16 -16.08
CA LEU A 62 1.29 8.80 -16.57
C LEU A 62 0.00 8.00 -16.70
N PHE A 63 -0.85 8.06 -15.68
CA PHE A 63 -2.14 7.39 -15.66
C PHE A 63 -3.23 8.39 -15.29
N ARG A 64 -4.31 8.40 -16.06
CA ARG A 64 -5.53 9.09 -15.68
C ARG A 64 -6.30 8.26 -14.67
N LYS A 65 -7.07 8.92 -13.81
CA LYS A 65 -8.11 8.26 -13.02
C LYS A 65 -8.95 7.35 -13.92
N SER A 66 -9.23 6.15 -13.43
CA SER A 66 -9.94 5.09 -14.16
C SER A 66 -9.21 4.50 -15.35
N GLN A 67 -7.89 4.74 -15.50
CA GLN A 67 -7.05 4.03 -16.46
C GLN A 67 -6.47 2.77 -15.81
N GLY A 68 -6.51 1.64 -16.52
CA GLY A 68 -5.90 0.40 -16.05
C GLY A 68 -4.39 0.54 -15.80
N LEU A 69 -3.95 0.02 -14.66
CA LEU A 69 -2.58 -0.02 -14.19
C LEU A 69 -2.03 -1.43 -14.43
N SER A 70 -1.38 -1.74 -15.56
CA SER A 70 -0.88 -3.10 -15.79
C SER A 70 0.42 -3.41 -15.05
N SER A 71 0.70 -4.69 -14.78
CA SER A 71 1.98 -5.17 -14.24
C SER A 71 3.15 -4.85 -15.17
N ASP A 72 2.95 -4.92 -16.49
CA ASP A 72 3.94 -4.48 -17.48
C ASP A 72 4.31 -2.99 -17.28
N ALA A 73 3.32 -2.16 -16.92
CA ALA A 73 3.58 -0.75 -16.68
C ALA A 73 4.37 -0.55 -15.38
N TYR A 74 4.13 -1.37 -14.34
CA TYR A 74 4.99 -1.41 -13.16
C TYR A 74 6.44 -1.74 -13.51
N GLU A 75 6.68 -2.81 -14.28
CA GLU A 75 8.03 -3.23 -14.66
C GLU A 75 8.77 -2.12 -15.40
N GLU A 76 8.12 -1.46 -16.37
CA GLU A 76 8.74 -0.36 -17.12
C GLU A 76 9.00 0.88 -16.26
N ILE A 77 8.08 1.23 -15.37
CA ILE A 77 8.21 2.43 -14.52
C ILE A 77 9.25 2.21 -13.42
N SER A 78 9.33 0.99 -12.86
CA SER A 78 10.30 0.62 -11.81
C SER A 78 11.75 0.77 -12.24
N LYS A 79 12.03 0.65 -13.54
CA LYS A 79 13.36 0.91 -14.14
C LYS A 79 13.78 2.38 -14.07
N VAL A 80 12.82 3.30 -13.90
CA VAL A 80 13.03 4.75 -14.00
C VAL A 80 12.86 5.45 -12.65
N THR A 81 11.91 5.02 -11.83
CA THR A 81 11.57 5.65 -10.55
C THR A 81 11.01 4.61 -9.58
N ASP A 82 11.16 4.84 -8.28
CA ASP A 82 10.50 4.08 -7.21
C ASP A 82 9.17 4.73 -6.77
N ARG A 83 8.85 5.93 -7.30
CA ARG A 83 7.73 6.76 -6.84
C ARG A 83 6.97 7.43 -7.97
N LEU A 84 5.65 7.48 -7.81
CA LEU A 84 4.74 8.39 -8.51
C LEU A 84 4.12 9.37 -7.52
N TYR A 85 3.29 10.27 -8.05
CA TYR A 85 2.63 11.32 -7.27
C TYR A 85 1.17 11.42 -7.66
N TYR A 86 0.31 11.77 -6.72
CA TYR A 86 -1.08 12.12 -6.98
C TYR A 86 -1.44 13.44 -6.29
N ASP A 87 -2.57 14.05 -6.66
CA ASP A 87 -3.04 15.26 -5.99
C ASP A 87 -3.55 14.92 -4.58
N LYS A 88 -3.09 15.65 -3.56
CA LYS A 88 -3.53 15.52 -2.17
C LYS A 88 -5.05 15.66 -2.03
N GLU A 89 -5.71 16.44 -2.87
CA GLU A 89 -7.17 16.55 -2.84
C GLU A 89 -7.88 15.22 -3.17
N ALA A 90 -7.17 14.29 -3.82
CA ALA A 90 -7.65 12.96 -4.14
C ALA A 90 -7.31 11.90 -3.06
N ASP A 91 -6.81 12.31 -1.87
CA ASP A 91 -6.53 11.41 -0.74
C ASP A 91 -7.75 10.53 -0.42
N VAL A 92 -8.98 11.07 -0.49
CA VAL A 92 -10.21 10.29 -0.23
C VAL A 92 -10.42 9.20 -1.28
N ASN A 93 -10.21 9.49 -2.57
CA ASN A 93 -10.35 8.48 -3.63
C ASN A 93 -9.29 7.39 -3.53
N TRP A 94 -8.07 7.77 -3.15
CA TRP A 94 -7.00 6.83 -2.84
C TRP A 94 -7.39 5.92 -1.68
N GLN A 95 -7.82 6.51 -0.56
CA GLN A 95 -8.22 5.80 0.66
C GLN A 95 -9.44 4.92 0.45
N THR A 96 -10.44 5.39 -0.28
CA THR A 96 -11.68 4.65 -0.55
C THR A 96 -11.42 3.35 -1.32
N LEU A 97 -10.47 3.33 -2.27
CA LEU A 97 -10.09 2.08 -2.94
C LEU A 97 -9.39 1.09 -2.00
N VAL A 98 -8.58 1.61 -1.07
CA VAL A 98 -7.84 0.84 -0.06
C VAL A 98 -8.74 0.36 1.10
N GLU A 99 -9.86 1.04 1.35
CA GLU A 99 -10.80 0.73 2.43
C GLU A 99 -11.96 -0.15 1.98
N ILE A 100 -12.32 -0.13 0.69
CA ILE A 100 -13.43 -0.94 0.17
C ILE A 100 -12.97 -2.38 -0.04
N ASN A 101 -13.07 -3.14 1.04
CA ASN A 101 -13.24 -4.59 1.07
C ASN A 101 -12.17 -5.41 0.35
N LEU A 102 -11.34 -6.08 1.14
CA LEU A 102 -10.43 -7.13 0.66
C LEU A 102 -11.16 -8.30 -0.03
N SER A 103 -12.42 -8.57 0.34
CA SER A 103 -13.17 -9.71 -0.23
C SER A 103 -13.50 -9.55 -1.73
N PRO A 104 -14.08 -8.45 -2.23
CA PRO A 104 -14.20 -8.19 -3.67
C PRO A 104 -12.89 -8.16 -4.45
N ILE A 105 -11.77 -7.81 -3.82
CA ILE A 105 -10.44 -7.83 -4.45
C ILE A 105 -10.01 -9.27 -4.76
N LEU A 106 -10.31 -10.23 -3.88
CA LEU A 106 -10.05 -11.65 -4.16
C LEU A 106 -10.75 -12.13 -5.44
N ASP A 107 -12.02 -11.74 -5.61
CA ASP A 107 -12.85 -12.15 -6.75
C ASP A 107 -12.68 -11.25 -8.00
N SER A 108 -11.80 -10.26 -7.92
CA SER A 108 -11.60 -9.28 -8.99
C SER A 108 -10.79 -9.86 -10.17
N PRO A 109 -10.91 -9.28 -11.39
CA PRO A 109 -10.14 -9.70 -12.56
C PRO A 109 -8.66 -9.25 -12.52
N LEU A 110 -8.18 -8.76 -11.38
CA LEU A 110 -6.81 -8.29 -11.19
C LEU A 110 -5.82 -9.45 -11.31
N SER A 111 -4.58 -9.13 -11.71
CA SER A 111 -3.48 -10.08 -11.55
C SER A 111 -3.16 -10.27 -10.06
N THR A 112 -2.49 -11.36 -9.72
CA THR A 112 -2.11 -11.65 -8.33
C THR A 112 -1.22 -10.57 -7.74
N GLU A 113 -0.30 -10.00 -8.53
CA GLU A 113 0.57 -8.89 -8.11
C GLU A 113 -0.28 -7.66 -7.73
N GLY A 114 -1.30 -7.39 -8.53
CA GLY A 114 -2.22 -6.29 -8.30
C GLY A 114 -3.08 -6.45 -7.06
N LYS A 115 -3.66 -7.65 -6.90
CA LYS A 115 -4.41 -8.01 -5.67
C LYS A 115 -3.52 -7.87 -4.44
N ALA A 116 -2.27 -8.32 -4.51
CA ALA A 116 -1.33 -8.26 -3.39
C ALA A 116 -1.01 -6.81 -3.00
N ALA A 117 -0.77 -5.92 -3.97
CA ALA A 117 -0.49 -4.51 -3.73
C ALA A 117 -1.66 -3.79 -3.03
N VAL A 118 -2.89 -4.03 -3.50
CA VAL A 118 -4.09 -3.48 -2.86
C VAL A 118 -4.26 -4.07 -1.46
N ALA A 119 -4.15 -5.40 -1.34
CA ALA A 119 -4.38 -6.08 -0.07
C ALA A 119 -3.38 -5.64 1.01
N TYR A 120 -2.11 -5.51 0.63
CA TYR A 120 -1.05 -5.00 1.48
C TYR A 120 -1.32 -3.57 1.94
N SER A 121 -1.64 -2.65 1.01
CA SER A 121 -1.93 -1.25 1.34
C SER A 121 -3.14 -1.13 2.28
N SER A 122 -4.16 -1.96 2.04
CA SER A 122 -5.38 -2.03 2.84
C SER A 122 -5.09 -2.56 4.24
N ALA A 123 -4.26 -3.60 4.36
CA ALA A 123 -3.85 -4.14 5.64
C ALA A 123 -3.03 -3.13 6.45
N ALA A 124 -2.09 -2.41 5.84
CA ALA A 124 -1.29 -1.40 6.53
C ALA A 124 -2.15 -0.27 7.09
N ARG A 125 -3.14 0.19 6.32
CA ARG A 125 -4.11 1.21 6.73
C ARG A 125 -5.02 0.74 7.87
N GLN A 126 -5.59 -0.45 7.74
CA GLN A 126 -6.45 -1.03 8.77
C GLN A 126 -5.66 -1.27 10.07
N THR A 127 -4.43 -1.78 9.96
CA THR A 127 -3.55 -1.99 11.12
C THR A 127 -3.26 -0.68 11.84
N GLN A 128 -3.00 0.41 11.09
CA GLN A 128 -2.86 1.73 11.68
C GLN A 128 -4.11 2.13 12.50
N GLN A 129 -5.30 1.99 11.93
CA GLN A 129 -6.55 2.35 12.63
C GLN A 129 -6.78 1.50 13.88
N ILE A 130 -6.49 0.21 13.80
CA ILE A 130 -6.57 -0.74 14.91
C ILE A 130 -5.63 -0.33 16.05
N PHE A 131 -4.43 0.14 15.74
CA PHE A 131 -3.46 0.59 16.74
C PHE A 131 -3.83 1.94 17.35
N GLU A 132 -4.47 2.83 16.59
CA GLU A 132 -4.97 4.13 17.07
C GLU A 132 -6.16 3.97 18.03
N ASP A 133 -7.07 3.04 17.75
CA ASP A 133 -8.23 2.74 18.61
C ASP A 133 -8.58 1.24 18.57
N PHE A 134 -7.99 0.46 19.47
CA PHE A 134 -8.25 -0.98 19.57
C PHE A 134 -9.54 -1.28 20.32
N ASN A 135 -10.50 -1.86 19.62
CA ASN A 135 -11.81 -2.28 20.13
C ASN A 135 -12.27 -3.58 19.42
N GLU A 136 -13.48 -4.05 19.72
CA GLU A 136 -14.04 -5.28 19.12
C GLU A 136 -14.14 -5.22 17.58
N GLU A 137 -14.47 -4.05 17.01
CA GLU A 137 -14.52 -3.83 15.56
C GLU A 137 -13.11 -3.87 14.94
N GLY A 138 -12.12 -3.31 15.62
CA GLY A 138 -10.72 -3.41 15.24
C GLY A 138 -10.22 -4.86 15.21
N TYR A 139 -10.59 -5.67 16.20
CA TYR A 139 -10.28 -7.11 16.20
C TYR A 139 -10.98 -7.88 15.08
N ALA A 140 -12.25 -7.56 14.80
CA ALA A 140 -12.97 -8.14 13.66
C ALA A 140 -12.31 -7.76 12.33
N THR A 141 -11.85 -6.52 12.20
CA THR A 141 -11.13 -5.99 11.03
C THR A 141 -9.78 -6.69 10.83
N ALA A 142 -9.04 -6.97 11.91
CA ALA A 142 -7.82 -7.77 11.85
C ALA A 142 -8.11 -9.18 11.30
N ASN A 143 -9.17 -9.82 11.79
CA ASN A 143 -9.58 -11.14 11.35
C ASN A 143 -9.93 -11.21 9.86
N THR A 144 -10.72 -10.24 9.36
CA THR A 144 -11.10 -10.19 7.93
C THR A 144 -9.88 -9.88 7.05
N THR A 145 -8.96 -9.04 7.54
CA THR A 145 -7.71 -8.73 6.84
C THR A 145 -6.83 -9.96 6.69
N VAL A 146 -6.60 -10.69 7.79
CA VAL A 146 -5.80 -11.92 7.80
C VAL A 146 -6.43 -12.97 6.90
N GLU A 147 -7.74 -13.19 7.01
CA GLU A 147 -8.45 -14.15 6.18
C GLU A 147 -8.31 -13.85 4.69
N ALA A 148 -8.43 -12.58 4.29
CA ALA A 148 -8.31 -12.24 2.89
C ALA A 148 -6.87 -12.38 2.37
N ILE A 149 -5.87 -11.96 3.14
CA ILE A 149 -4.48 -12.13 2.73
C ILE A 149 -4.09 -13.61 2.67
N ASN A 150 -4.53 -14.44 3.63
CA ASN A 150 -4.26 -15.88 3.60
C ASN A 150 -4.88 -16.54 2.36
N LYS A 151 -6.12 -16.19 1.99
CA LYS A 151 -6.73 -16.67 0.75
C LYS A 151 -5.94 -16.23 -0.49
N LEU A 152 -5.46 -14.99 -0.50
CA LEU A 152 -4.66 -14.49 -1.61
C LEU A 152 -3.30 -15.20 -1.71
N MET A 153 -2.70 -15.62 -0.58
CA MET A 153 -1.44 -16.37 -0.57
C MET A 153 -1.52 -17.71 -1.31
N ASP A 154 -2.72 -18.26 -1.50
CA ASP A 154 -2.94 -19.50 -2.24
C ASP A 154 -2.93 -19.27 -3.77
N GLU A 155 -2.95 -18.01 -4.24
CA GLU A 155 -2.80 -17.70 -5.66
C GLU A 155 -1.35 -17.91 -6.14
N PRO A 156 -1.16 -18.33 -7.40
CA PRO A 156 0.17 -18.44 -8.00
C PRO A 156 0.93 -17.11 -7.91
N ASN A 157 2.20 -17.15 -7.51
CA ASN A 157 3.10 -15.99 -7.37
C ASN A 157 2.69 -14.95 -6.30
N ALA A 158 1.66 -15.21 -5.48
CA ALA A 158 1.25 -14.29 -4.42
C ALA A 158 2.34 -14.03 -3.39
N MET A 159 3.05 -15.08 -2.97
CA MET A 159 4.15 -14.96 -2.02
C MET A 159 5.29 -14.06 -2.54
N GLU A 160 5.66 -14.20 -3.81
CA GLU A 160 6.65 -13.33 -4.45
C GLU A 160 6.15 -11.89 -4.52
N SER A 161 4.90 -11.70 -4.90
CA SER A 161 4.26 -10.39 -4.97
C SER A 161 4.29 -9.68 -3.61
N PHE A 162 3.88 -10.35 -2.54
CA PHE A 162 3.95 -9.79 -1.19
C PHE A 162 5.38 -9.50 -0.75
N PHE A 163 6.33 -10.39 -1.04
CA PHE A 163 7.73 -10.19 -0.68
C PHE A 163 8.35 -8.94 -1.35
N GLN A 164 8.00 -8.65 -2.61
CA GLN A 164 8.48 -7.43 -3.27
C GLN A 164 7.94 -6.16 -2.60
N LEU A 165 6.70 -6.20 -2.09
CA LEU A 165 6.09 -5.06 -1.41
C LEU A 165 6.78 -4.72 -0.09
N THR A 166 7.19 -5.74 0.67
CA THR A 166 7.82 -5.55 1.98
C THR A 166 9.26 -5.00 1.90
N VAL A 167 9.93 -5.14 0.75
CA VAL A 167 11.30 -4.64 0.52
C VAL A 167 11.32 -3.13 0.21
N HIS A 168 10.22 -2.58 -0.31
CA HIS A 168 10.18 -1.22 -0.85
C HIS A 168 9.44 -0.19 0.01
N ASP A 169 8.88 -0.56 1.17
CA ASP A 169 8.04 0.33 1.98
C ASP A 169 8.69 0.78 3.30
N TYR A 170 8.53 2.08 3.60
CA TYR A 170 9.06 2.77 4.79
C TYR A 170 7.95 3.51 5.54
N TYR A 171 6.81 2.86 5.81
CA TYR A 171 5.76 3.40 6.68
C TYR A 171 5.73 2.67 8.03
N THR A 172 5.51 3.38 9.14
CA THR A 172 5.67 2.80 10.49
C THR A 172 4.76 1.60 10.75
N TYR A 173 3.53 1.60 10.21
CA TYR A 173 2.56 0.50 10.38
C TYR A 173 2.75 -0.66 9.41
N THR A 174 3.67 -0.54 8.46
CA THR A 174 4.00 -1.66 7.57
C THR A 174 4.80 -2.71 8.29
N HIS A 175 5.45 -2.39 9.43
CA HIS A 175 6.18 -3.36 10.23
C HIS A 175 5.32 -4.55 10.63
N SER A 176 4.16 -4.31 11.24
CA SER A 176 3.25 -5.38 11.67
C SER A 176 2.76 -6.20 10.48
N VAL A 177 2.48 -5.56 9.34
CA VAL A 177 2.08 -6.25 8.10
C VAL A 177 3.25 -7.07 7.52
N HIS A 178 4.48 -6.57 7.57
CA HIS A 178 5.68 -7.30 7.14
C HIS A 178 5.90 -8.53 8.01
N VAL A 179 5.87 -8.37 9.34
CA VAL A 179 6.02 -9.47 10.30
C VAL A 179 4.93 -10.51 10.06
N TYR A 180 3.68 -10.08 9.86
CA TYR A 180 2.59 -10.96 9.47
C TYR A 180 2.89 -11.74 8.19
N ILE A 181 3.22 -11.06 7.09
CA ILE A 181 3.50 -11.71 5.80
C ILE A 181 4.66 -12.71 5.93
N TYR A 182 5.80 -12.29 6.48
CA TYR A 182 6.99 -13.14 6.62
C TYR A 182 6.73 -14.33 7.54
N SER A 183 6.06 -14.11 8.67
CA SER A 183 5.78 -15.17 9.63
C SER A 183 4.77 -16.16 9.07
N SER A 184 3.77 -15.71 8.31
CA SER A 184 2.84 -16.59 7.60
C SER A 184 3.55 -17.42 6.54
N MET A 185 4.42 -16.81 5.71
CA MET A 185 5.22 -17.55 4.72
C MET A 185 6.13 -18.60 5.38
N LEU A 186 6.81 -18.23 6.48
CA LEU A 186 7.66 -19.15 7.24
C LEU A 186 6.84 -20.28 7.88
N THR A 187 5.69 -19.95 8.46
CA THR A 187 4.78 -20.93 9.09
C THR A 187 4.35 -21.95 8.06
N ARG A 188 3.82 -21.51 6.91
CA ARG A 188 3.41 -22.39 5.81
C ARG A 188 4.57 -23.26 5.30
N ALA A 189 5.78 -22.71 5.23
CA ALA A 189 6.97 -23.48 4.85
C ALA A 189 7.37 -24.58 5.86
N ILE A 190 7.08 -24.39 7.16
CA ILE A 190 7.43 -25.34 8.23
C ILE A 190 6.32 -26.39 8.44
N ILE A 191 5.06 -25.95 8.54
CA ILE A 191 3.94 -26.81 8.94
C ILE A 191 2.95 -27.13 7.80
N GLY A 192 3.14 -26.53 6.61
CA GLY A 192 2.23 -26.66 5.47
C GLY A 192 0.98 -25.78 5.57
N ASP A 193 0.07 -25.97 4.62
CA ASP A 193 -1.16 -25.17 4.45
C ASP A 193 -2.44 -25.89 4.95
N GLU A 194 -2.31 -27.05 5.59
CA GLU A 194 -3.46 -27.94 5.86
C GLU A 194 -4.36 -27.46 7.02
N ASN A 195 -3.88 -26.55 7.87
CA ASN A 195 -4.62 -26.07 9.04
C ASN A 195 -4.93 -24.56 8.95
N ASP A 196 -5.94 -24.25 8.15
CA ASP A 196 -6.36 -22.88 7.86
C ASP A 196 -6.80 -22.10 9.11
N ALA A 197 -7.43 -22.80 10.07
CA ALA A 197 -7.83 -22.21 11.36
C ALA A 197 -6.61 -21.75 12.17
N LEU A 198 -5.56 -22.58 12.24
CA LEU A 198 -4.30 -22.23 12.90
C LEU A 198 -3.58 -21.08 12.18
N LEU A 199 -3.52 -21.12 10.84
CA LEU A 199 -2.90 -20.05 10.05
C LEU A 199 -3.62 -18.70 10.23
N LYS A 200 -4.95 -18.72 10.38
CA LYS A 200 -5.74 -17.52 10.71
C LYS A 200 -5.44 -17.00 12.12
N GLU A 201 -5.42 -17.89 13.12
CA GLU A 201 -5.14 -17.50 14.51
C GLU A 201 -3.72 -16.93 14.66
N LEU A 202 -2.73 -17.62 14.09
CA LEU A 202 -1.35 -17.14 14.03
C LEU A 202 -1.24 -15.83 13.26
N GLY A 203 -1.94 -15.69 12.13
CA GLY A 203 -1.94 -14.48 11.32
C GLY A 203 -2.43 -13.26 12.08
N VAL A 204 -3.51 -13.38 12.86
CA VAL A 204 -4.00 -12.30 13.73
C VAL A 204 -2.98 -11.98 14.82
N GLY A 205 -2.38 -13.01 15.43
CA GLY A 205 -1.30 -12.84 16.41
C GLY A 205 -0.09 -12.08 15.82
N TYR A 206 0.35 -12.44 14.62
CA TYR A 206 1.47 -11.76 13.95
C TYR A 206 1.14 -10.30 13.59
N LEU A 207 -0.08 -10.04 13.11
CA LEU A 207 -0.52 -8.70 12.73
C LEU A 207 -0.64 -7.77 13.95
N LEU A 208 -1.10 -8.30 15.09
CA LEU A 208 -1.35 -7.52 16.30
C LEU A 208 -0.25 -7.66 17.37
N HIS A 209 0.85 -8.36 17.08
CA HIS A 209 1.88 -8.71 18.09
C HIS A 209 2.41 -7.51 18.89
N ASP A 210 2.40 -6.33 18.27
CA ASP A 210 2.94 -5.08 18.80
C ASP A 210 1.85 -4.13 19.33
N ILE A 211 0.59 -4.57 19.47
CA ILE A 211 -0.55 -3.67 19.78
C ILE A 211 -0.36 -2.89 21.08
N GLY A 212 0.30 -3.47 22.10
CA GLY A 212 0.58 -2.79 23.37
C GLY A 212 1.54 -1.61 23.25
N LYS A 213 2.22 -1.41 22.10
CA LYS A 213 3.03 -0.22 21.84
C LYS A 213 2.19 1.06 21.80
N LYS A 214 0.87 0.95 21.60
CA LYS A 214 -0.05 2.09 21.63
C LYS A 214 -0.05 2.84 22.98
N ASP A 215 0.28 2.13 24.07
CA ASP A 215 0.26 2.68 25.44
C ASP A 215 1.60 3.31 25.84
N ILE A 216 2.63 3.19 24.99
CA ILE A 216 3.95 3.80 25.21
C ILE A 216 3.92 5.27 24.76
N ASP A 217 4.55 6.15 25.54
CA ASP A 217 4.72 7.55 25.17
C ASP A 217 5.34 7.69 23.75
N PRO A 218 4.68 8.41 22.82
CA PRO A 218 5.21 8.63 21.47
C PRO A 218 6.62 9.24 21.43
N ALA A 219 7.01 10.01 22.45
CA ALA A 219 8.36 10.58 22.56
C ALA A 219 9.43 9.51 22.81
N ILE A 220 9.08 8.45 23.56
CA ILE A 220 9.93 7.28 23.80
C ILE A 220 9.94 6.40 22.54
N LEU A 221 8.76 6.05 22.03
CA LEU A 221 8.59 5.14 20.90
C LEU A 221 9.26 5.66 19.61
N ASN A 222 9.24 6.98 19.39
CA ASN A 222 9.80 7.61 18.20
C ASN A 222 11.17 8.29 18.44
N LYS A 223 11.84 8.00 19.57
CA LYS A 223 13.11 8.64 19.92
C LYS A 223 14.17 8.36 18.85
N LYS A 224 14.71 9.42 18.24
CA LYS A 224 15.83 9.36 17.29
C LYS A 224 17.16 9.30 18.06
N GLY A 225 17.42 8.19 18.73
CA GLY A 225 18.63 8.01 19.54
C GLY A 225 18.57 6.74 20.36
N LYS A 226 19.57 6.52 21.22
CA LYS A 226 19.50 5.44 22.20
C LYS A 226 18.45 5.79 23.25
N LEU A 227 17.72 4.76 23.66
CA LEU A 227 16.88 4.82 24.84
C LEU A 227 17.79 4.80 26.07
N ASP A 228 17.41 5.50 27.12
CA ASP A 228 17.97 5.28 28.45
C ASP A 228 17.33 4.05 29.12
N ASP A 229 17.81 3.70 30.31
CA ASP A 229 17.39 2.48 30.99
C ASP A 229 15.89 2.54 31.35
N ASP A 230 15.37 3.69 31.78
CA ASP A 230 13.97 3.86 32.15
C ASP A 230 13.05 3.79 30.92
N GLU A 231 13.44 4.45 29.83
CA GLU A 231 12.76 4.36 28.54
C GLU A 231 12.74 2.93 27.97
N TRP A 232 13.82 2.18 28.17
CA TRP A 232 13.89 0.78 27.75
C TRP A 232 12.99 -0.13 28.57
N GLU A 233 12.92 0.07 29.89
CA GLU A 233 11.97 -0.62 30.75
C GLU A 233 10.51 -0.30 30.38
N GLU A 234 10.22 0.92 29.91
CA GLU A 234 8.90 1.26 29.39
C GLU A 234 8.57 0.47 28.12
N ILE A 235 9.51 0.39 27.16
CA ILE A 235 9.28 -0.39 25.94
C ILE A 235 9.04 -1.86 26.23
N LYS A 236 9.75 -2.46 27.20
CA LYS A 236 9.58 -3.89 27.54
C LYS A 236 8.17 -4.26 27.99
N LYS A 237 7.35 -3.30 28.39
CA LYS A 237 5.98 -3.55 28.86
C LYS A 237 4.99 -3.84 27.73
N HIS A 238 5.29 -3.46 26.48
CA HIS A 238 4.33 -3.60 25.38
C HIS A 238 3.75 -5.01 25.14
N PRO A 239 4.48 -6.13 25.35
CA PRO A 239 3.87 -7.44 25.21
C PRO A 239 2.85 -7.71 26.32
N ASP A 240 3.15 -7.26 27.54
CA ASP A 240 2.28 -7.45 28.71
C ASP A 240 1.06 -6.53 28.68
N THR A 241 1.19 -5.29 28.18
CA THR A 241 0.06 -4.37 28.04
C THR A 241 -0.83 -4.72 26.85
N GLY A 242 -0.29 -5.41 25.85
CA GLY A 242 -1.04 -5.88 24.69
C GLY A 242 -1.82 -7.18 24.90
N TYR A 243 -1.41 -8.01 25.87
CA TYR A 243 -2.04 -9.31 26.21
C TYR A 243 -3.32 -9.15 27.04
#